data_AF-A0A1Y6L800-F1
#
_entry.id   AF-A0A1Y6L800-F1
#
_cell.length_a   1.000
_cell.length_b   1.000
_cell.length_c   1.000
_cell.angle_alpha   90.00
_cell.angle_beta   90.00
_cell.angle_gamma   90.00
#
_symmetry.space_group_name_H-M   'P 1'
#
loop_
_entity.id
_entity.type
_entity.pdbx_description
1 polymer ?
#
loop_
_entity_poly.entity_id
_entity_poly.type
_entity_poly.pdbx_seq_one_letter_code
_entity_poly.pdbx_strand_id
1 'polypeptide(L)'
;MKLSSLLALPAGLIAAVYANEYSENLHLKPLPGGSLYAGFNFTASTPLEAYERQHFRFFPRSLGQILQFTRTEELHLRFALGRWDESSWGSRPRNGRREGGTGVELWAWIEGDTRSEAEERWSGLVNSLSGLFCASLNFIDQTKTIQPLLSFDPEGTLRSNGSGLHLMHGVLPHEVVCTENLTPFLKLLPCKGKAGVSSLLDGHKVFDANWQTMAIDVKPECNAQGRCDLRIEQTVDLVLDIERSMRPRDNPIPRPIPTDQLLCDESKGYNSHDSCYPKKREGETEWSISRIFGRPIQGSCSPGDGSVSEVYLDVPTSRQVVATSMGTEETSDETARHYRLRDGGDLDLTLPQQVLEGGESAQEKALHASRQITGYGQERGGMHAVVTNPHPYAQRIVYLESLPWFLRPYMHTLEVRGASIEKMYYSPAIDRRRGTQLELVLEIPPMSTIEITYDFEKAILRYTEYPPDANRGFDIAPAVIRVSSKDGQDSYVRTTSLLLQIPVPDFSMVRGTRLSCALVDSGKIDALYKLERPSLKSPSSACPRRLDKRVKIDRLDISVDNSVSRSTGVEQVSLAIYGTTHGWYIVMGNCVAAGIASSSQRVASFPVILPISYRIGTDGSQAAKEE
;
A
#
# COMPACT_ATOMS: atom_id res chain seq x y z
N MET A 1 68.65 2.91 48.62
CA MET A 1 67.63 3.70 49.34
C MET A 1 66.84 4.45 48.28
N LYS A 2 65.52 4.42 48.10
CA LYS A 2 64.34 3.64 48.55
C LYS A 2 63.34 3.85 47.36
N LEU A 3 62.94 2.83 46.61
CA LEU A 3 61.72 2.02 46.74
C LEU A 3 60.38 2.80 46.73
N SER A 4 59.52 2.41 45.76
CA SER A 4 58.03 2.39 45.75
C SER A 4 57.31 3.76 45.80
N SER A 5 56.21 4.08 45.12
CA SER A 5 55.12 3.41 44.37
C SER A 5 54.10 4.56 44.12
N LEU A 6 53.43 4.77 42.99
CA LEU A 6 52.20 4.10 42.54
C LEU A 6 51.64 4.81 41.28
N LEU A 7 51.18 3.97 40.35
CA LEU A 7 50.21 4.16 39.26
C LEU A 7 49.28 5.40 39.29
N ALA A 8 49.22 6.09 38.15
CA ALA A 8 47.98 6.68 37.63
C ALA A 8 48.00 6.65 36.08
N LEU A 9 47.35 5.64 35.50
CA LEU A 9 46.90 5.63 34.11
C LEU A 9 45.80 6.68 33.95
N PRO A 10 45.82 7.57 32.94
CA PRO A 10 44.59 8.21 32.51
C PRO A 10 43.81 7.19 31.68
N ALA A 11 42.82 6.58 32.32
CA ALA A 11 41.75 5.86 31.66
C ALA A 11 40.93 6.84 30.79
N GLY A 12 40.47 6.36 29.63
CA GLY A 12 39.23 6.85 29.04
C GLY A 12 39.37 7.72 27.78
N LEU A 13 39.89 7.14 26.70
CA LEU A 13 39.63 7.60 25.33
C LEU A 13 38.97 6.46 24.55
N ILE A 14 37.71 6.19 24.86
CA ILE A 14 36.76 5.54 23.96
C ILE A 14 35.41 6.20 24.21
N ALA A 15 35.15 7.31 23.53
CA ALA A 15 33.77 7.69 23.27
C ALA A 15 33.21 6.60 22.35
N ALA A 16 32.55 5.60 22.94
CA ALA A 16 31.67 4.74 22.17
C ALA A 16 30.64 5.68 21.54
N VAL A 17 30.66 5.80 20.22
CA VAL A 17 29.53 6.35 19.47
C VAL A 17 28.40 5.36 19.74
N TYR A 18 27.59 5.64 20.75
CA TYR A 18 26.32 4.95 20.92
C TYR A 18 25.49 5.32 19.70
N ALA A 19 25.29 4.36 18.80
CA ALA A 19 24.26 4.52 17.77
C ALA A 19 22.93 4.74 18.50
N ASN A 20 22.24 5.83 18.17
CA ASN A 20 20.93 6.12 18.75
C ASN A 20 19.99 4.94 18.50
N GLU A 21 19.38 4.39 19.55
CA GLU A 21 18.53 3.20 19.45
C GLU A 21 17.17 3.51 18.79
N TYR A 22 16.76 4.78 18.85
CA TYR A 22 15.54 5.31 18.23
C TYR A 22 15.73 6.79 17.82
N SER A 23 15.26 7.18 16.65
CA SER A 23 15.22 8.59 16.24
C SER A 23 13.94 8.96 15.50
N GLU A 24 13.52 10.21 15.67
CA GLU A 24 12.40 10.82 14.95
C GLU A 24 12.83 12.12 14.29
N ASN A 25 12.55 12.26 13.00
CA ASN A 25 12.88 13.46 12.24
C ASN A 25 11.64 13.95 11.50
N LEU A 26 11.37 15.25 11.57
CA LEU A 26 10.36 15.94 10.77
C LEU A 26 11.05 16.93 9.83
N HIS A 27 10.82 16.79 8.53
CA HIS A 27 11.29 17.73 7.52
C HIS A 27 10.11 18.54 6.96
N LEU A 28 10.13 19.85 7.18
CA LEU A 28 9.15 20.80 6.65
C LEU A 28 9.78 21.65 5.57
N LYS A 29 9.11 21.75 4.42
CA LYS A 29 9.56 22.56 3.29
C LYS A 29 8.38 23.27 2.63
N PRO A 30 8.31 24.62 2.67
CA PRO A 30 7.36 25.36 1.85
C PRO A 30 7.61 25.08 0.37
N LEU A 31 6.55 24.73 -0.36
CA LEU A 31 6.57 24.47 -1.79
C LEU A 31 5.85 25.60 -2.54
N PRO A 32 6.17 25.81 -3.84
CA PRO A 32 5.47 26.78 -4.67
C PRO A 32 3.95 26.55 -4.70
N GLY A 33 3.20 27.63 -4.92
CA GLY A 33 1.75 27.57 -5.06
C GLY A 33 0.98 27.38 -3.75
N GLY A 34 1.58 27.62 -2.58
CA GLY A 34 0.89 27.51 -1.29
C GLY A 34 0.75 26.07 -0.80
N SER A 35 1.70 25.21 -1.17
CA SER A 35 1.79 23.84 -0.67
C SER A 35 2.88 23.74 0.41
N LEU A 36 2.73 22.80 1.34
CA LEU A 36 3.74 22.48 2.35
C LEU A 36 4.08 21.00 2.26
N TYR A 37 5.37 20.71 2.07
CA TYR A 37 5.89 19.36 2.25
C TYR A 37 6.15 19.08 3.73
N ALA A 38 5.69 17.93 4.21
CA ALA A 38 5.98 17.41 5.54
C ALA A 38 6.42 15.94 5.44
N GLY A 39 7.70 15.68 5.69
CA GLY A 39 8.31 14.36 5.68
C GLY A 39 8.70 13.89 7.07
N PHE A 40 8.04 12.84 7.55
CA PHE A 40 8.30 12.18 8.82
C PHE A 40 9.22 10.98 8.58
N ASN A 41 10.25 10.82 9.41
CA ASN A 41 11.14 9.67 9.39
C ASN A 41 11.37 9.16 10.81
N PHE A 42 11.05 7.90 11.05
CA PHE A 42 11.27 7.21 12.32
C PHE A 42 12.24 6.06 12.07
N THR A 43 13.33 5.99 12.82
CA THR A 43 14.25 4.86 12.74
C THR A 43 14.44 4.20 14.10
N ALA A 44 14.44 2.88 14.12
CA ALA A 44 14.75 2.10 15.31
C ALA A 44 15.68 0.95 14.92
N SER A 45 16.59 0.58 15.83
CA SER A 45 17.50 -0.55 15.64
C SER A 45 17.36 -1.56 16.77
N THR A 46 17.60 -2.83 16.46
CA THR A 46 17.68 -3.88 17.46
C THR A 46 18.80 -4.86 17.14
N PRO A 47 19.65 -5.26 18.10
CA PRO A 47 20.68 -6.26 17.86
C PRO A 47 20.09 -7.57 17.36
N LEU A 48 20.72 -8.19 16.35
CA LEU A 48 20.19 -9.40 15.73
C LEU A 48 20.07 -10.57 16.73
N GLU A 49 21.00 -10.67 17.69
CA GLU A 49 20.92 -11.66 18.77
C GLU A 49 19.69 -11.45 19.66
N ALA A 50 19.32 -10.20 19.95
CA ALA A 50 18.13 -9.87 20.71
C ALA A 50 16.87 -10.21 19.90
N TYR A 51 16.86 -9.88 18.60
CA TYR A 51 15.80 -10.25 17.68
C TYR A 51 15.57 -11.77 17.65
N GLU A 52 16.62 -12.57 17.47
CA GLU A 52 16.54 -14.05 17.44
C GLU A 52 16.01 -14.63 18.75
N ARG A 53 16.33 -14.01 19.89
CA ARG A 53 15.78 -14.37 21.21
C ARG A 53 14.39 -13.77 21.50
N GLN A 54 13.77 -13.12 20.52
CA GLN A 54 12.47 -12.46 20.62
C GLN A 54 12.42 -11.33 21.67
N HIS A 55 13.56 -10.69 21.92
CA HIS A 55 13.69 -9.54 22.80
C HIS A 55 13.52 -8.25 21.99
N PHE A 56 12.27 -7.79 21.92
CA PHE A 56 11.88 -6.58 21.20
C PHE A 56 11.83 -5.37 22.15
N ARG A 57 12.73 -4.39 21.97
CA ARG A 57 12.72 -3.13 22.74
C ARG A 57 11.98 -2.02 21.99
N PHE A 58 12.59 -1.49 20.93
CA PHE A 58 11.97 -0.46 20.06
C PHE A 58 11.44 -1.03 18.75
N PHE A 59 11.99 -2.16 18.30
CA PHE A 59 11.47 -2.87 17.14
C PHE A 59 10.10 -3.47 17.46
N PRO A 60 9.07 -3.30 16.61
CA PRO A 60 7.73 -3.79 16.90
C PRO A 60 7.65 -5.31 16.88
N ARG A 61 7.27 -5.91 18.02
CA ARG A 61 7.11 -7.36 18.18
C ARG A 61 6.20 -8.00 17.12
N SER A 62 5.07 -7.36 16.81
CA SER A 62 4.10 -7.90 15.83
C SER A 62 4.72 -8.11 14.46
N LEU A 63 5.52 -7.14 13.99
CA LEU A 63 6.23 -7.26 12.73
C LEU A 63 7.38 -8.27 12.83
N GLY A 64 8.13 -8.24 13.93
CA GLY A 64 9.29 -9.12 14.11
C GLY A 64 8.92 -10.59 14.11
N GLN A 65 7.80 -10.96 14.76
CA GLN A 65 7.30 -12.32 14.76
C GLN A 65 6.86 -12.79 13.36
N ILE A 66 6.26 -11.90 12.55
CA ILE A 66 5.90 -12.19 11.16
C ILE A 66 7.16 -12.48 10.35
N LEU A 67 8.15 -11.59 10.40
CA LEU A 67 9.40 -11.73 9.65
C LEU A 67 10.18 -13.01 10.01
N GLN A 68 10.20 -13.38 11.30
CA GLN A 68 10.79 -14.64 11.76
C GLN A 68 10.05 -15.85 11.21
N PHE A 69 8.71 -15.82 11.27
CA PHE A 69 7.88 -16.92 10.80
C PHE A 69 8.02 -17.15 9.29
N THR A 70 8.13 -16.07 8.51
CA THR A 70 8.24 -16.13 7.05
C THR A 70 9.68 -16.18 6.53
N ARG A 71 10.68 -16.19 7.43
CA ARG A 71 12.11 -16.10 7.10
C ARG A 71 12.42 -14.98 6.10
N THR A 72 11.87 -13.81 6.39
CA THR A 72 12.08 -12.60 5.58
C THR A 72 13.29 -11.86 6.13
N GLU A 73 14.35 -11.74 5.33
CA GLU A 73 15.56 -11.01 5.69
C GLU A 73 15.40 -9.50 5.51
N GLU A 74 14.76 -9.09 4.41
CA GLU A 74 14.52 -7.68 4.06
C GLU A 74 13.07 -7.50 3.63
N LEU A 75 12.42 -6.43 4.09
CA LEU A 75 11.01 -6.13 3.82
C LEU A 75 10.85 -4.65 3.47
N HIS A 76 10.10 -4.37 2.42
CA HIS A 76 9.73 -3.02 2.03
C HIS A 76 8.26 -2.98 1.64
N LEU A 77 7.50 -2.17 2.36
CA LEU A 77 6.08 -1.96 2.13
C LEU A 77 5.83 -0.47 1.86
N ARG A 78 5.03 -0.18 0.85
CA ARG A 78 4.66 1.17 0.43
C ARG A 78 3.16 1.28 0.28
N PHE A 79 2.60 2.36 0.82
CA PHE A 79 1.26 2.83 0.53
C PHE A 79 1.37 4.21 -0.07
N ALA A 80 0.85 4.45 -1.27
CA ALA A 80 0.92 5.77 -1.88
C ALA A 80 -0.41 6.18 -2.52
N LEU A 81 -0.72 7.47 -2.42
CA LEU A 81 -1.89 8.09 -3.04
C LEU A 81 -1.54 9.48 -3.57
N GLY A 82 -2.11 9.83 -4.72
CA GLY A 82 -1.86 11.10 -5.39
C GLY A 82 -0.67 11.04 -6.34
N ARG A 83 -0.23 12.21 -6.82
CA ARG A 83 0.87 12.35 -7.78
C ARG A 83 1.83 13.45 -7.32
N TRP A 84 3.12 13.15 -7.35
CA TRP A 84 4.16 14.16 -7.19
C TRP A 84 4.23 15.04 -8.44
N ASP A 85 4.12 16.37 -8.27
CA ASP A 85 4.35 17.33 -9.34
C ASP A 85 5.85 17.64 -9.47
N GLU A 86 6.53 16.87 -10.30
CA GLU A 86 7.96 17.03 -10.59
C GLU A 86 8.30 18.41 -11.18
N SER A 87 7.35 19.07 -11.84
CA SER A 87 7.59 20.35 -12.51
C SER A 87 7.60 21.53 -11.53
N SER A 88 6.72 21.50 -10.53
CA SER A 88 6.55 22.59 -9.56
C SER A 88 7.26 22.33 -8.23
N TRP A 89 7.36 21.07 -7.79
CA TRP A 89 7.94 20.70 -6.49
C TRP A 89 9.39 20.21 -6.57
N GLY A 90 9.88 19.97 -7.80
CA GLY A 90 11.25 19.57 -8.08
C GLY A 90 11.53 18.10 -7.77
N SER A 91 12.75 17.83 -7.33
CA SER A 91 13.23 16.48 -7.01
C SER A 91 12.39 15.81 -5.92
N ARG A 92 12.11 14.52 -6.12
CA ARG A 92 11.35 13.70 -5.17
C ARG A 92 12.10 13.52 -3.85
N PRO A 93 11.41 13.45 -2.71
CA PRO A 93 12.02 13.16 -1.42
C PRO A 93 12.78 11.84 -1.44
N ARG A 94 13.98 11.81 -0.80
CA ARG A 94 14.82 10.61 -0.68
C ARG A 94 15.02 9.89 -2.03
N ASN A 95 15.16 10.65 -3.10
CA ASN A 95 15.36 10.16 -4.48
C ASN A 95 14.28 9.17 -4.95
N GLY A 96 13.05 9.27 -4.43
CA GLY A 96 11.93 8.39 -4.80
C GLY A 96 12.00 6.96 -4.24
N ARG A 97 12.95 6.67 -3.34
CA ARG A 97 13.21 5.31 -2.83
C ARG A 97 12.20 4.84 -1.77
N ARG A 98 11.56 5.78 -1.08
CA ARG A 98 10.56 5.53 -0.02
C ARG A 98 9.11 5.76 -0.49
N GLU A 99 8.90 6.24 -1.70
CA GLU A 99 7.56 6.26 -2.30
C GLU A 99 7.28 4.94 -3.03
N GLY A 100 5.99 4.58 -3.12
CA GLY A 100 5.50 3.48 -3.93
C GLY A 100 4.67 3.96 -5.11
N GLY A 101 4.24 3.01 -5.94
CA GLY A 101 3.17 3.25 -6.91
C GLY A 101 1.85 3.55 -6.21
N THR A 102 0.91 4.20 -6.90
CA THR A 102 -0.45 4.39 -6.36
C THR A 102 -1.04 3.06 -5.91
N GLY A 103 -1.62 3.01 -4.71
CA GLY A 103 -2.08 1.78 -4.07
C GLY A 103 -1.02 1.22 -3.13
N VAL A 104 -0.82 -0.11 -3.19
CA VAL A 104 0.21 -0.79 -2.39
C VAL A 104 1.26 -1.44 -3.26
N GLU A 105 2.52 -1.27 -2.88
CA GLU A 105 3.67 -1.97 -3.44
C GLU A 105 4.45 -2.63 -2.29
N LEU A 106 4.81 -3.90 -2.47
CA LEU A 106 5.49 -4.73 -1.47
C LEU A 106 6.61 -5.50 -2.15
N TRP A 107 7.81 -5.46 -1.57
CA TRP A 107 8.88 -6.38 -1.95
C TRP A 107 9.65 -6.89 -0.74
N ALA A 108 10.14 -8.13 -0.84
CA ALA A 108 10.83 -8.79 0.24
C ALA A 108 11.84 -9.83 -0.25
N TRP A 109 12.91 -9.99 0.54
CA TRP A 109 13.98 -10.95 0.32
C TRP A 109 13.72 -12.10 1.26
N ILE A 110 13.32 -13.24 0.69
CA ILE A 110 12.82 -14.38 1.43
C ILE A 110 13.80 -15.52 1.28
N GLU A 111 14.22 -16.05 2.43
CA GLU A 111 15.03 -17.25 2.47
C GLU A 111 14.17 -18.47 2.05
N GLY A 112 14.74 -19.40 1.29
CA GLY A 112 14.11 -20.64 0.85
C GLY A 112 15.08 -21.48 0.01
N ASP A 113 15.23 -22.76 0.37
CA ASP A 113 16.11 -23.69 -0.35
C ASP A 113 15.61 -23.89 -1.79
N THR A 114 14.30 -23.81 -1.97
CA THR A 114 13.64 -23.87 -3.28
C THR A 114 12.73 -22.68 -3.50
N ARG A 115 12.46 -22.38 -4.78
CA ARG A 115 11.49 -21.36 -5.18
C ARG A 115 10.09 -21.62 -4.59
N SER A 116 9.64 -22.87 -4.57
CA SER A 116 8.31 -23.23 -4.07
C SER A 116 8.16 -22.93 -2.57
N GLU A 117 9.21 -23.17 -1.80
CA GLU A 117 9.25 -22.84 -0.36
C GLU A 117 9.22 -21.33 -0.14
N ALA A 118 9.97 -20.57 -0.94
CA ALA A 118 9.95 -19.11 -0.90
C ALA A 118 8.57 -18.54 -1.28
N GLU A 119 7.86 -19.14 -2.24
CA GLU A 119 6.49 -18.76 -2.62
C GLU A 119 5.48 -19.05 -1.50
N GLU A 120 5.63 -20.14 -0.76
CA GLU A 120 4.79 -20.44 0.41
C GLU A 120 5.02 -19.42 1.54
N ARG A 121 6.29 -19.11 1.82
CA ARG A 121 6.69 -18.08 2.80
C ARG A 121 6.20 -16.68 2.42
N TRP A 122 6.29 -16.34 1.13
CA TRP A 122 5.72 -15.10 0.56
C TRP A 122 4.21 -15.02 0.80
N SER A 123 3.48 -16.08 0.50
CA SER A 123 2.04 -16.15 0.78
C SER A 123 1.75 -15.95 2.27
N GLY A 124 2.51 -16.59 3.17
CA GLY A 124 2.41 -16.37 4.61
C GLY A 124 2.65 -14.91 5.02
N LEU A 125 3.63 -14.25 4.40
CA LEU A 125 4.01 -12.87 4.70
C LEU A 125 2.90 -11.92 4.31
N VAL A 126 2.45 -12.03 3.06
CA VAL A 126 1.38 -11.22 2.48
C VAL A 126 0.08 -11.35 3.29
N ASN A 127 -0.31 -12.58 3.67
CA ASN A 127 -1.49 -12.81 4.49
C ASN A 127 -1.36 -12.22 5.91
N SER A 128 -0.17 -12.33 6.51
CA SER A 128 0.08 -11.78 7.86
C SER A 128 0.08 -10.25 7.86
N LEU A 129 0.70 -9.63 6.86
CA LEU A 129 0.72 -8.18 6.70
C LEU A 129 -0.66 -7.62 6.37
N SER A 130 -1.47 -8.36 5.59
CA SER A 130 -2.87 -8.02 5.33
C SER A 130 -3.66 -7.84 6.63
N GLY A 131 -3.51 -8.78 7.57
CA GLY A 131 -4.13 -8.69 8.89
C GLY A 131 -3.58 -7.56 9.76
N LEU A 132 -2.26 -7.29 9.68
CA LEU A 132 -1.62 -6.24 10.48
C LEU A 132 -2.02 -4.82 10.03
N PHE A 133 -2.07 -4.56 8.73
CA PHE A 133 -2.38 -3.24 8.17
C PHE A 133 -3.85 -3.06 7.81
N CYS A 134 -4.70 -4.08 7.99
CA CYS A 134 -6.10 -4.06 7.56
C CYS A 134 -6.26 -3.73 6.07
N ALA A 135 -5.28 -4.15 5.26
CA ALA A 135 -5.22 -3.92 3.82
C ALA A 135 -5.41 -5.24 3.08
N SER A 136 -5.88 -5.18 1.83
CA SER A 136 -6.20 -6.36 1.02
C SER A 136 -4.96 -7.04 0.41
N LEU A 137 -3.83 -7.03 1.12
CA LEU A 137 -2.55 -7.56 0.63
C LEU A 137 -2.66 -9.03 0.25
N ASN A 138 -3.53 -9.80 0.90
CA ASN A 138 -3.83 -11.20 0.57
C ASN A 138 -4.24 -11.45 -0.89
N PHE A 139 -4.61 -10.42 -1.66
CA PHE A 139 -4.82 -10.53 -3.11
C PHE A 139 -3.53 -10.52 -3.95
N ILE A 140 -2.36 -10.30 -3.36
CA ILE A 140 -1.05 -10.51 -3.97
C ILE A 140 -0.80 -12.02 -4.00
N ASP A 141 -1.36 -12.64 -5.03
CA ASP A 141 -1.15 -14.04 -5.37
C ASP A 141 0.01 -14.20 -6.39
N GLN A 142 0.25 -15.43 -6.84
CA GLN A 142 1.25 -15.73 -7.88
C GLN A 142 0.98 -14.96 -9.19
N THR A 143 -0.26 -14.54 -9.45
CA THR A 143 -0.60 -13.80 -10.68
C THR A 143 -0.16 -12.34 -10.64
N LYS A 144 0.02 -11.78 -9.42
CA LYS A 144 0.49 -10.41 -9.17
C LYS A 144 1.88 -10.34 -8.56
N THR A 145 2.54 -11.49 -8.42
CA THR A 145 3.91 -11.58 -7.91
C THR A 145 4.88 -11.75 -9.07
N ILE A 146 5.91 -10.91 -9.10
CA ILE A 146 7.02 -10.97 -10.04
C ILE A 146 8.35 -11.08 -9.29
N GLN A 147 9.43 -11.38 -10.00
CA GLN A 147 10.78 -11.51 -9.44
C GLN A 147 11.74 -10.65 -10.27
N PRO A 148 11.75 -9.32 -10.08
CA PRO A 148 12.66 -8.40 -10.76
C PRO A 148 14.11 -8.83 -10.58
N LEU A 149 14.92 -8.67 -11.61
CA LEU A 149 16.34 -9.05 -11.60
C LEU A 149 17.27 -7.87 -11.40
N LEU A 150 16.88 -6.69 -11.89
CA LEU A 150 17.75 -5.51 -11.95
C LEU A 150 17.13 -4.28 -11.29
N SER A 151 15.82 -4.28 -11.07
CA SER A 151 15.10 -3.09 -10.64
C SER A 151 15.24 -2.81 -9.16
N PHE A 152 15.52 -3.84 -8.36
CA PHE A 152 15.67 -3.71 -6.91
C PHE A 152 16.90 -4.47 -6.45
N ASP A 153 17.75 -3.76 -5.72
CA ASP A 153 18.90 -4.34 -5.02
C ASP A 153 18.63 -4.32 -3.52
N PRO A 154 19.19 -5.29 -2.75
CA PRO A 154 19.11 -5.26 -1.31
C PRO A 154 19.70 -3.94 -0.77
N GLU A 155 19.00 -3.29 0.14
CA GLU A 155 19.50 -2.11 0.86
C GLU A 155 20.34 -2.49 2.08
N GLY A 156 20.08 -3.66 2.65
CA GLY A 156 20.77 -4.17 3.83
C GLY A 156 21.97 -5.07 3.50
N THR A 157 22.74 -5.39 4.54
CA THR A 157 23.75 -6.46 4.47
C THR A 157 23.06 -7.81 4.70
N LEU A 158 22.66 -8.45 3.60
CA LEU A 158 22.02 -9.77 3.63
C LEU A 158 22.91 -10.82 4.31
N ARG A 159 22.30 -11.75 5.03
CA ARG A 159 23.00 -12.76 5.84
C ARG A 159 23.45 -13.95 5.02
N SER A 160 22.59 -14.42 4.11
CA SER A 160 22.95 -15.52 3.23
C SER A 160 23.73 -15.00 2.01
N ASN A 161 24.76 -15.74 1.60
CA ASN A 161 25.64 -15.43 0.46
C ASN A 161 24.92 -15.54 -0.92
N GLY A 162 23.62 -15.26 -0.97
CA GLY A 162 22.78 -15.32 -2.16
C GLY A 162 22.23 -16.72 -2.49
N SER A 163 22.79 -17.80 -1.93
CA SER A 163 22.22 -19.15 -2.11
C SER A 163 20.96 -19.30 -1.27
N GLY A 164 19.80 -19.37 -1.94
CA GLY A 164 18.50 -19.56 -1.28
C GLY A 164 17.77 -18.27 -0.88
N LEU A 165 18.20 -17.10 -1.37
CA LEU A 165 17.43 -15.86 -1.22
C LEU A 165 16.63 -15.58 -2.49
N HIS A 166 15.34 -15.31 -2.35
CA HIS A 166 14.43 -15.03 -3.46
C HIS A 166 13.78 -13.66 -3.25
N LEU A 167 13.97 -12.78 -4.24
CA LEU A 167 13.25 -11.51 -4.32
C LEU A 167 11.82 -11.77 -4.80
N MET A 168 10.84 -11.35 -3.99
CA MET A 168 9.43 -11.35 -4.34
C MET A 168 8.91 -9.92 -4.37
N HIS A 169 8.26 -9.52 -5.45
CA HIS A 169 7.66 -8.18 -5.60
C HIS A 169 6.20 -8.33 -6.02
N GLY A 170 5.32 -7.57 -5.38
CA GLY A 170 3.89 -7.56 -5.66
C GLY A 170 3.29 -6.18 -5.54
N VAL A 171 2.28 -5.90 -6.38
CA VAL A 171 1.61 -4.59 -6.44
C VAL A 171 0.11 -4.76 -6.49
N LEU A 172 -0.60 -3.94 -5.72
CA LEU A 172 -2.05 -3.77 -5.76
C LEU A 172 -2.37 -2.31 -6.07
N PRO A 173 -2.49 -1.94 -7.36
CA PRO A 173 -2.74 -0.55 -7.75
C PRO A 173 -4.14 -0.05 -7.35
N HIS A 174 -5.06 -0.96 -7.02
CA HIS A 174 -6.44 -0.65 -6.62
C HIS A 174 -6.63 -0.53 -5.11
N GLU A 175 -5.60 -0.84 -4.30
CA GLU A 175 -5.76 -0.81 -2.85
C GLU A 175 -5.94 0.63 -2.35
N VAL A 176 -7.09 0.91 -1.74
CA VAL A 176 -7.38 2.24 -1.21
C VAL A 176 -6.58 2.43 0.08
N VAL A 177 -5.81 3.52 0.14
CA VAL A 177 -5.10 3.86 1.37
C VAL A 177 -6.05 4.60 2.30
N CYS A 178 -6.38 4.00 3.46
CA CYS A 178 -7.36 4.52 4.40
C CYS A 178 -6.76 4.80 5.79
N THR A 179 -7.54 5.47 6.66
CA THR A 179 -7.16 5.77 8.06
C THR A 179 -6.85 4.52 8.89
N GLU A 180 -7.44 3.39 8.49
CA GLU A 180 -7.28 2.06 9.04
C GLU A 180 -5.86 1.52 8.82
N ASN A 181 -5.13 2.02 7.82
CA ASN A 181 -3.73 1.68 7.56
C ASN A 181 -2.77 2.51 8.42
N LEU A 182 -3.13 3.76 8.74
CA LEU A 182 -2.31 4.66 9.56
C LEU A 182 -2.30 4.24 11.04
N THR A 183 -3.43 3.77 11.56
CA THR A 183 -3.54 3.32 12.96
C THR A 183 -2.54 2.20 13.32
N PRO A 184 -2.43 1.09 12.57
CA PRO A 184 -1.43 0.05 12.82
C PRO A 184 -0.01 0.57 12.57
N PHE A 185 0.21 1.43 11.58
CA PHE A 185 1.51 2.09 11.36
C PHE A 185 1.99 2.83 12.62
N LEU A 186 1.13 3.67 13.21
CA LEU A 186 1.44 4.40 14.44
C LEU A 186 1.67 3.44 15.61
N LYS A 187 0.92 2.33 15.71
CA LYS A 187 1.10 1.33 16.77
C LYS A 187 2.48 0.64 16.74
N LEU A 188 3.18 0.63 15.61
CA LEU A 188 4.54 0.11 15.50
C LEU A 188 5.58 1.05 16.13
N LEU A 189 5.27 2.34 16.24
CA LEU A 189 6.17 3.34 16.84
C LEU A 189 6.17 3.24 18.38
N PRO A 190 7.31 3.45 19.05
CA PRO A 190 7.41 3.41 20.52
C PRO A 190 6.38 4.29 21.25
N CYS A 191 6.21 5.55 20.80
CA CYS A 191 5.28 6.50 21.41
C CYS A 191 3.86 6.47 20.83
N LYS A 192 3.57 5.60 19.85
CA LYS A 192 2.22 5.33 19.31
C LYS A 192 1.46 6.58 18.84
N GLY A 193 2.14 7.62 18.37
CA GLY A 193 1.51 8.88 17.95
C GLY A 193 1.06 9.81 19.08
N LYS A 194 1.53 9.61 20.32
CA LYS A 194 1.14 10.43 21.49
C LYS A 194 2.16 11.50 21.89
N ALA A 195 3.41 11.38 21.43
CA ALA A 195 4.50 12.28 21.78
C ALA A 195 5.51 12.35 20.63
N GLY A 196 6.34 13.39 20.62
CA GLY A 196 7.30 13.63 19.54
C GLY A 196 6.62 14.05 18.25
N VAL A 197 7.34 13.97 17.13
CA VAL A 197 6.82 14.40 15.82
C VAL A 197 5.66 13.51 15.34
N SER A 198 5.61 12.26 15.83
CA SER A 198 4.51 11.34 15.55
C SER A 198 3.14 11.85 16.05
N SER A 199 3.12 12.79 17.00
CA SER A 199 1.89 13.42 17.49
C SER A 199 1.15 14.25 16.44
N LEU A 200 1.83 14.69 15.38
CA LEU A 200 1.20 15.44 14.28
C LEU A 200 0.42 14.55 13.30
N LEU A 201 0.69 13.24 13.28
CA LEU A 201 0.06 12.30 12.35
C LEU A 201 -1.40 12.06 12.75
N ASP A 202 -2.30 12.75 12.06
CA ASP A 202 -3.74 12.63 12.19
C ASP A 202 -4.34 12.10 10.89
N GLY A 203 -5.28 11.15 10.98
CA GLY A 203 -5.90 10.53 9.82
C GLY A 203 -6.58 11.56 8.89
N HIS A 204 -7.30 12.54 9.43
CA HIS A 204 -7.97 13.53 8.58
C HIS A 204 -6.98 14.43 7.85
N LYS A 205 -5.81 14.70 8.44
CA LYS A 205 -4.79 15.56 7.82
C LYS A 205 -3.93 14.81 6.80
N VAL A 206 -3.55 13.57 7.12
CA VAL A 206 -2.77 12.70 6.22
C VAL A 206 -3.58 12.44 4.94
N PHE A 207 -4.82 11.98 5.07
CA PHE A 207 -5.65 11.58 3.93
C PHE A 207 -6.33 12.74 3.18
N ASP A 208 -6.23 13.96 3.69
CA ASP A 208 -6.60 15.19 2.97
C ASP A 208 -5.38 15.82 2.24
N ALA A 209 -4.20 15.20 2.26
CA ALA A 209 -3.05 15.69 1.49
C ALA A 209 -3.24 15.54 -0.03
N ASN A 210 -2.65 16.43 -0.84
CA ASN A 210 -2.66 16.31 -2.30
C ASN A 210 -1.84 15.11 -2.80
N TRP A 211 -0.80 14.77 -2.04
CA TRP A 211 0.03 13.59 -2.23
C TRP A 211 0.45 13.06 -0.87
N GLN A 212 0.43 11.74 -0.73
CA GLN A 212 0.87 11.07 0.49
C GLN A 212 1.53 9.73 0.17
N THR A 213 2.56 9.40 0.95
CA THR A 213 3.18 8.09 0.94
C THR A 213 3.51 7.64 2.36
N MET A 214 3.32 6.37 2.66
CA MET A 214 3.75 5.72 3.89
C MET A 214 4.64 4.54 3.51
N ALA A 215 5.80 4.44 4.14
CA ALA A 215 6.80 3.41 3.87
C ALA A 215 7.23 2.72 5.16
N ILE A 216 7.43 1.41 5.08
CA ILE A 216 8.08 0.62 6.12
C ILE A 216 9.18 -0.18 5.46
N ASP A 217 10.40 0.00 5.95
CA ASP A 217 11.61 -0.66 5.50
C ASP A 217 12.22 -1.40 6.69
N VAL A 218 12.47 -2.69 6.54
CA VAL A 218 13.21 -3.48 7.51
C VAL A 218 14.40 -4.09 6.80
N LYS A 219 15.60 -3.77 7.29
CA LYS A 219 16.85 -4.23 6.70
C LYS A 219 17.91 -4.56 7.76
N PRO A 220 18.74 -5.60 7.53
CA PRO A 220 19.90 -5.87 8.37
C PRO A 220 21.04 -4.89 8.05
N GLU A 221 21.66 -4.31 9.08
CA GLU A 221 22.85 -3.48 8.96
C GLU A 221 23.98 -4.14 9.78
N CYS A 222 25.02 -4.60 9.10
CA CYS A 222 26.17 -5.24 9.74
C CYS A 222 27.37 -4.29 9.75
N ASN A 223 28.03 -4.20 10.90
CA ASN A 223 29.25 -3.44 11.02
C ASN A 223 30.47 -4.25 10.51
N ALA A 224 31.61 -3.58 10.32
CA ALA A 224 32.85 -4.22 9.88
C ALA A 224 33.39 -5.29 10.85
N GLN A 225 32.90 -5.33 12.09
CA GLN A 225 33.28 -6.31 13.12
C GLN A 225 32.39 -7.57 13.09
N GLY A 226 31.42 -7.65 12.16
CA GLY A 226 30.51 -8.78 12.00
C GLY A 226 29.31 -8.79 12.95
N ARG A 227 29.10 -7.73 13.73
CA ARG A 227 27.87 -7.55 14.52
C ARG A 227 26.80 -6.91 13.63
N CYS A 228 25.66 -7.57 13.55
CA CYS A 228 24.52 -7.12 12.78
C CYS A 228 23.39 -6.65 13.70
N ASP A 229 22.77 -5.54 13.33
CA ASP A 229 21.57 -5.01 13.93
C ASP A 229 20.46 -5.01 12.86
N LEU A 230 19.23 -5.33 13.26
CA LEU A 230 18.06 -5.21 12.40
C LEU A 230 17.49 -3.80 12.55
N ARG A 231 17.45 -3.05 11.45
CA ARG A 231 16.93 -1.69 11.42
C ARG A 231 15.55 -1.66 10.81
N ILE A 232 14.66 -0.91 11.43
CA ILE A 232 13.38 -0.50 10.86
C ILE A 232 13.40 1.01 10.60
N GLU A 233 13.02 1.40 9.39
CA GLU A 233 12.80 2.77 8.96
C GLU A 233 11.34 2.91 8.54
N GLN A 234 10.63 3.85 9.14
CA GLN A 234 9.23 4.13 8.86
C GLN A 234 9.13 5.58 8.41
N THR A 235 8.58 5.83 7.23
CA THR A 235 8.47 7.18 6.69
C THR A 235 7.03 7.50 6.32
N VAL A 236 6.64 8.76 6.49
CA VAL A 236 5.37 9.31 6.01
C VAL A 236 5.69 10.63 5.35
N ASP A 237 5.43 10.77 4.06
CA ASP A 237 5.61 12.06 3.37
C ASP A 237 4.28 12.57 2.85
N LEU A 238 4.02 13.85 3.06
CA LEU A 238 2.77 14.52 2.74
C LEU A 238 3.05 15.81 1.98
N VAL A 239 2.20 16.14 1.01
CA VAL A 239 2.09 17.48 0.44
C VAL A 239 0.72 18.04 0.75
N LEU A 240 0.70 19.01 1.66
CA LEU A 240 -0.51 19.64 2.19
C LEU A 240 -0.77 20.96 1.45
N ASP A 241 -2.03 21.22 1.11
CA ASP A 241 -2.44 22.56 0.70
C ASP A 241 -2.62 23.42 1.97
N ILE A 242 -1.89 24.53 2.06
CA ILE A 242 -1.82 25.35 3.27
C ILE A 242 -3.18 25.95 3.61
N GLU A 243 -3.89 26.53 2.64
CA GLU A 243 -5.20 27.15 2.85
C GLU A 243 -6.26 26.12 3.25
N ARG A 244 -6.28 24.96 2.57
CA ARG A 244 -7.20 23.88 2.91
C ARG A 244 -6.93 23.33 4.31
N SER A 245 -5.65 23.18 4.66
CA SER A 245 -5.24 22.60 5.94
C SER A 245 -5.53 23.53 7.13
N MET A 246 -5.48 24.85 6.94
CA MET A 246 -5.76 25.83 7.99
C MET A 246 -7.25 26.11 8.23
N ARG A 247 -8.15 25.43 7.51
CA ARG A 247 -9.61 25.62 7.71
C ARG A 247 -10.02 25.30 9.16
N PRO A 248 -10.89 26.13 9.77
CA PRO A 248 -11.37 25.90 11.12
C PRO A 248 -12.08 24.55 11.25
N ARG A 249 -11.85 23.84 12.36
CA ARG A 249 -12.53 22.57 12.66
C ARG A 249 -14.05 22.73 12.84
N ASP A 250 -14.49 23.92 13.24
CA ASP A 250 -15.89 24.20 13.55
C ASP A 250 -16.78 24.33 12.29
N ASN A 251 -16.21 24.28 11.08
CA ASN A 251 -16.95 24.28 9.82
C ASN A 251 -16.59 23.06 8.95
N PRO A 252 -17.15 21.87 9.24
CA PRO A 252 -16.78 20.63 8.56
C PRO A 252 -17.23 20.57 7.09
N ILE A 253 -18.17 21.43 6.68
CA ILE A 253 -18.64 21.50 5.30
C ILE A 253 -17.93 22.69 4.64
N PRO A 254 -17.11 22.46 3.59
CA PRO A 254 -16.52 23.54 2.82
C PRO A 254 -17.64 24.41 2.25
N ARG A 255 -17.81 25.62 2.80
CA ARG A 255 -18.69 26.62 2.22
C ARG A 255 -17.85 27.50 1.30
N PRO A 256 -18.38 27.87 0.12
CA PRO A 256 -17.76 28.90 -0.69
C PRO A 256 -17.52 30.14 0.17
N ILE A 257 -16.33 30.74 -0.02
CA ILE A 257 -16.01 32.02 0.59
C ILE A 257 -17.02 33.05 0.03
N PRO A 258 -17.58 33.95 0.87
CA PRO A 258 -18.43 35.04 0.40
C PRO A 258 -17.77 35.86 -0.72
N THR A 259 -18.56 36.36 -1.67
CA THR A 259 -18.04 37.06 -2.87
C THR A 259 -17.17 38.26 -2.54
N ASP A 260 -17.45 38.95 -1.43
CA ASP A 260 -16.69 40.08 -0.89
C ASP A 260 -15.29 39.71 -0.37
N GLN A 261 -15.05 38.43 -0.08
CA GLN A 261 -13.80 37.91 0.46
C GLN A 261 -12.96 37.16 -0.59
N LEU A 262 -13.41 37.13 -1.85
CA LEU A 262 -12.66 36.56 -2.95
C LEU A 262 -11.48 37.46 -3.32
N LEU A 263 -10.28 36.88 -3.40
CA LEU A 263 -9.08 37.57 -3.83
C LEU A 263 -9.07 37.67 -5.37
N CYS A 264 -9.65 38.75 -5.89
CA CYS A 264 -9.76 38.99 -7.33
C CYS A 264 -8.65 39.93 -7.85
N ASP A 265 -8.18 39.67 -9.06
CA ASP A 265 -7.29 40.57 -9.79
C ASP A 265 -8.11 41.70 -10.44
N GLU A 266 -8.21 42.82 -9.73
CA GLU A 266 -8.93 44.01 -10.20
C GLU A 266 -8.28 44.68 -11.43
N SER A 267 -7.05 44.31 -11.81
CA SER A 267 -6.38 44.87 -12.99
C SER A 267 -6.96 44.36 -14.33
N LYS A 268 -7.75 43.27 -14.29
CA LYS A 268 -8.35 42.68 -15.50
C LYS A 268 -9.63 43.43 -15.88
N GLY A 269 -9.71 43.88 -17.14
CA GLY A 269 -10.88 44.63 -17.65
C GLY A 269 -12.21 43.85 -17.69
N TYR A 270 -12.19 42.54 -17.41
CA TYR A 270 -13.37 41.69 -17.27
C TYR A 270 -13.71 41.35 -15.81
N ASN A 271 -13.01 41.94 -14.83
CA ASN A 271 -13.38 41.84 -13.42
C ASN A 271 -14.69 42.61 -13.18
N SER A 272 -15.67 41.96 -12.56
CA SER A 272 -17.00 42.52 -12.29
C SER A 272 -17.59 41.92 -11.02
N HIS A 273 -18.73 42.43 -10.56
CA HIS A 273 -19.39 41.97 -9.33
C HIS A 273 -19.75 40.47 -9.31
N ASP A 274 -19.86 39.85 -10.48
CA ASP A 274 -20.23 38.46 -10.72
C ASP A 274 -19.10 37.65 -11.36
N SER A 275 -18.03 38.31 -11.81
CA SER A 275 -16.86 37.65 -12.43
C SER A 275 -15.56 38.05 -11.73
N CYS A 276 -14.96 37.11 -11.00
CA CYS A 276 -13.69 37.28 -10.31
C CYS A 276 -12.60 36.48 -11.03
N TYR A 277 -11.56 37.16 -11.51
CA TYR A 277 -10.34 36.47 -11.93
C TYR A 277 -9.45 36.26 -10.70
N PRO A 278 -9.02 35.04 -10.36
CA PRO A 278 -8.22 34.80 -9.16
C PRO A 278 -6.92 35.62 -9.19
N LYS A 279 -6.65 36.39 -8.14
CA LYS A 279 -5.37 37.09 -7.99
C LYS A 279 -4.26 36.05 -7.85
N LYS A 280 -3.16 36.25 -8.55
CA LYS A 280 -1.96 35.41 -8.36
C LYS A 280 -1.48 35.56 -6.92
N ARG A 281 -1.15 34.43 -6.28
CA ARG A 281 -0.55 34.43 -4.95
C ARG A 281 0.83 35.09 -5.03
N GLU A 282 1.03 36.15 -4.26
CA GLU A 282 2.30 36.88 -4.16
C GLU A 282 2.90 36.60 -2.77
N GLY A 283 4.16 36.17 -2.73
CA GLY A 283 4.86 35.83 -1.50
C GLY A 283 4.43 34.51 -0.86
N GLU A 284 4.89 34.27 0.36
CA GLU A 284 4.54 33.08 1.15
C GLU A 284 3.33 33.37 2.03
N THR A 285 2.38 32.43 2.06
CA THR A 285 1.21 32.49 2.94
C THR A 285 1.63 32.21 4.39
N GLU A 286 1.03 32.89 5.35
CA GLU A 286 1.24 32.60 6.78
C GLU A 286 0.75 31.18 7.11
N TRP A 287 1.53 30.44 7.90
CA TRP A 287 1.09 29.18 8.48
C TRP A 287 1.79 28.84 9.80
N SER A 288 1.16 28.00 10.60
CA SER A 288 1.77 27.38 11.78
C SER A 288 1.53 25.87 11.81
N ILE A 289 2.38 25.12 12.50
CA ILE A 289 2.21 23.67 12.69
C ILE A 289 0.85 23.40 13.36
N SER A 290 0.52 24.17 14.41
CA SER A 290 -0.74 24.05 15.14
C SER A 290 -1.97 24.29 14.26
N ARG A 291 -1.93 25.22 13.30
CA ARG A 291 -3.05 25.47 12.38
C ARG A 291 -3.16 24.39 11.29
N ILE A 292 -2.03 23.94 10.74
CA ILE A 292 -2.01 22.93 9.67
C ILE A 292 -2.43 21.56 10.21
N PHE A 293 -1.78 21.09 11.27
CA PHE A 293 -2.01 19.76 11.85
C PHE A 293 -3.09 19.75 12.94
N GLY A 294 -3.55 20.93 13.38
CA GLY A 294 -4.59 21.09 14.40
C GLY A 294 -4.09 20.97 15.84
N ARG A 295 -2.77 20.87 16.05
CA ARG A 295 -2.08 20.80 17.35
C ARG A 295 -0.58 21.07 17.19
N PRO A 296 0.11 21.61 18.21
CA PRO A 296 1.57 21.67 18.23
C PRO A 296 2.18 20.28 18.40
N ILE A 297 3.50 20.17 18.21
CA ILE A 297 4.27 18.95 18.47
C ILE A 297 4.31 18.72 19.99
N GLN A 298 3.87 17.54 20.44
CA GLN A 298 3.73 17.23 21.86
C GLN A 298 5.03 16.62 22.45
N GLY A 299 5.87 17.46 23.05
CA GLY A 299 7.14 17.04 23.68
C GLY A 299 8.07 16.22 22.77
N SER A 300 9.09 15.60 23.35
CA SER A 300 9.91 14.57 22.70
C SER A 300 9.40 13.15 23.00
N CYS A 301 9.59 12.24 22.05
CA CYS A 301 9.40 10.82 22.29
C CYS A 301 10.73 10.24 22.82
N SER A 302 10.84 10.13 24.15
CA SER A 302 12.03 9.57 24.80
C SER A 302 11.76 8.23 25.50
N PRO A 303 11.65 7.10 24.75
CA PRO A 303 11.43 5.79 25.34
C PRO A 303 12.72 5.18 25.96
N GLY A 304 13.86 5.86 25.85
CA GLY A 304 15.14 5.45 26.45
C GLY A 304 16.25 6.49 26.25
N ASP A 305 17.36 6.34 27.00
CA ASP A 305 18.45 7.32 27.16
C ASP A 305 19.21 7.71 25.87
N GLY A 306 18.96 7.05 24.73
CA GLY A 306 19.61 7.28 23.44
C GLY A 306 18.66 7.69 22.31
N SER A 307 17.51 8.27 22.65
CA SER A 307 16.50 8.70 21.68
C SER A 307 16.63 10.18 21.30
N VAL A 308 16.42 10.48 20.02
CA VAL A 308 16.59 11.84 19.48
C VAL A 308 15.37 12.21 18.65
N SER A 309 14.82 13.40 18.87
CA SER A 309 13.71 13.93 18.07
C SER A 309 14.05 15.33 17.54
N GLU A 310 14.11 15.47 16.22
CA GLU A 310 14.57 16.66 15.50
C GLU A 310 13.54 17.15 14.48
N VAL A 311 13.53 18.46 14.25
CA VAL A 311 12.70 19.14 13.25
C VAL A 311 13.59 19.99 12.36
N TYR A 312 13.54 19.71 11.06
CA TYR A 312 14.26 20.37 9.99
C TYR A 312 13.28 21.24 9.21
N LEU A 313 13.58 22.53 9.07
CA LEU A 313 12.78 23.48 8.30
C LEU A 313 13.65 24.07 7.17
N ASP A 314 13.31 23.73 5.92
CA ASP A 314 14.00 24.21 4.70
C ASP A 314 13.55 25.65 4.38
N VAL A 315 13.99 26.57 5.24
CA VAL A 315 13.69 28.01 5.19
C VAL A 315 14.98 28.74 5.58
N PRO A 316 15.54 29.60 4.70
CA PRO A 316 16.79 30.30 4.97
C PRO A 316 16.68 31.24 6.18
N THR A 317 17.82 31.56 6.80
CA THR A 317 17.88 32.43 7.98
C THR A 317 17.40 33.86 7.73
N SER A 318 17.40 34.32 6.47
CA SER A 318 16.86 35.61 6.04
C SER A 318 15.34 35.73 6.21
N ARG A 319 14.62 34.61 6.22
CA ARG A 319 13.16 34.57 6.40
C ARG A 319 12.80 34.53 7.87
N GLN A 320 11.75 35.24 8.25
CA GLN A 320 11.30 35.28 9.63
C GLN A 320 10.60 33.97 10.01
N VAL A 321 10.95 33.39 11.15
CA VAL A 321 10.29 32.22 11.75
C VAL A 321 10.11 32.48 13.24
N VAL A 322 8.91 32.24 13.75
CA VAL A 322 8.59 32.37 15.19
C VAL A 322 8.42 30.97 15.77
N ALA A 323 9.25 30.62 16.75
CA ALA A 323 9.15 29.37 17.49
C ALA A 323 8.68 29.62 18.93
N THR A 324 7.80 28.77 19.45
CA THR A 324 7.42 28.81 20.87
C THR A 324 8.62 28.44 21.75
N SER A 325 8.79 29.13 22.88
CA SER A 325 10.01 29.24 23.71
C SER A 325 10.61 27.95 24.32
N MET A 326 10.13 26.76 23.94
CA MET A 326 10.57 25.47 24.48
C MET A 326 11.38 24.60 23.49
N GLY A 327 11.41 24.96 22.21
CA GLY A 327 12.37 24.40 21.25
C GLY A 327 13.60 25.28 21.16
N THR A 328 14.78 24.74 21.44
CA THR A 328 16.04 25.44 21.12
C THR A 328 16.39 25.21 19.67
N GLU A 329 16.54 26.29 18.90
CA GLU A 329 17.28 26.27 17.64
C GLU A 329 18.73 25.90 17.98
N GLU A 330 19.19 24.74 17.54
CA GLU A 330 20.55 24.25 17.87
C GLU A 330 21.57 24.69 16.82
N THR A 331 21.15 24.67 15.56
CA THR A 331 21.99 25.00 14.41
C THR A 331 21.12 25.60 13.31
N SER A 332 21.57 26.69 12.70
CA SER A 332 21.03 27.19 11.44
C SER A 332 22.12 27.19 10.39
N ASP A 333 21.88 26.44 9.31
CA ASP A 333 22.64 26.58 8.06
C ASP A 333 22.07 27.77 7.29
N GLU A 334 22.79 28.25 6.25
CA GLU A 334 22.30 29.36 5.42
C GLU A 334 20.94 29.05 4.77
N THR A 335 20.64 27.77 4.54
CA THR A 335 19.44 27.30 3.82
C THR A 335 18.37 26.67 4.72
N ALA A 336 18.71 26.17 5.91
CA ALA A 336 17.79 25.39 6.74
C ALA A 336 17.98 25.64 8.24
N ARG A 337 16.90 25.45 9.01
CA ARG A 337 16.86 25.61 10.46
C ARG A 337 16.62 24.27 11.14
N HIS A 338 17.32 24.02 12.24
CA HIS A 338 17.26 22.77 12.98
C HIS A 338 16.80 23.01 14.42
N TYR A 339 15.74 22.32 14.83
CA TYR A 339 15.17 22.37 16.17
C TYR A 339 15.22 20.99 16.81
N ARG A 340 15.67 20.92 18.06
CA ARG A 340 15.61 19.70 18.86
C ARG A 340 14.45 19.78 19.85
N LEU A 341 13.65 18.72 19.91
CA LEU A 341 12.55 18.62 20.86
C LEU A 341 13.08 18.31 22.26
N ARG A 342 12.47 18.92 23.29
CA ARG A 342 12.78 18.71 24.70
C ARG A 342 11.62 18.02 25.41
N ASP A 343 11.95 17.26 26.46
CA ASP A 343 10.93 16.57 27.25
C ASP A 343 10.04 17.60 27.98
N GLY A 344 8.72 17.46 27.82
CA GLY A 344 7.71 18.25 28.54
C GLY A 344 7.36 19.62 27.95
N GLY A 345 7.90 20.00 26.79
CA GLY A 345 7.56 21.25 26.11
C GLY A 345 6.96 21.04 24.73
N ASP A 346 5.82 21.67 24.45
CA ASP A 346 5.23 21.66 23.11
C ASP A 346 5.99 22.62 22.18
N LEU A 347 6.26 22.18 20.93
CA LEU A 347 6.87 23.01 19.90
C LEU A 347 5.83 23.39 18.84
N ASP A 348 5.71 24.68 18.59
CA ASP A 348 4.97 25.23 17.45
C ASP A 348 5.89 26.17 16.67
N LEU A 349 5.90 26.01 15.34
CA LEU A 349 6.64 26.86 14.42
C LEU A 349 5.62 27.63 13.60
N THR A 350 5.80 28.95 13.53
CA THR A 350 4.96 29.86 12.75
C THR A 350 5.81 30.60 11.73
N LEU A 351 5.45 30.46 10.47
CA LEU A 351 5.98 31.23 9.35
C LEU A 351 5.00 32.38 9.05
N PRO A 352 5.33 33.65 9.36
CA PRO A 352 4.49 34.79 9.03
C PRO A 352 4.45 35.04 7.52
N GLN A 353 3.41 35.76 7.06
CA GLN A 353 3.31 36.18 5.68
C GLN A 353 4.49 37.12 5.34
N GLN A 354 5.22 36.79 4.28
CA GLN A 354 6.38 37.57 3.84
C GLN A 354 6.51 37.55 2.31
N VAL A 355 6.90 38.68 1.73
CA VAL A 355 7.18 38.80 0.30
C VAL A 355 8.62 38.35 0.06
N LEU A 356 8.79 37.41 -0.86
CA LEU A 356 10.11 36.89 -1.19
C LEU A 356 10.79 37.84 -2.18
N GLU A 357 11.84 38.55 -1.74
CA GLU A 357 12.73 39.30 -2.62
C GLU A 357 13.76 38.34 -3.24
N GLY A 358 13.33 37.57 -4.25
CA GLY A 358 14.21 36.62 -4.94
C GLY A 358 13.43 35.62 -5.78
N GLY A 359 13.76 35.54 -7.08
CA GLY A 359 13.17 34.58 -8.02
C GLY A 359 13.44 33.14 -7.62
N GLU A 360 12.51 32.26 -7.98
CA GLU A 360 12.54 30.81 -7.74
C GLU A 360 13.96 30.24 -7.90
N SER A 361 14.51 29.68 -6.81
CA SER A 361 15.74 28.91 -6.88
C SER A 361 15.53 27.79 -7.91
N ALA A 362 16.41 27.71 -8.90
CA ALA A 362 16.36 26.71 -9.96
C ALA A 362 16.51 25.32 -9.33
N GLN A 363 15.39 24.69 -9.00
CA GLN A 363 15.38 23.30 -8.54
C GLN A 363 15.92 22.41 -9.66
N GLU A 364 16.81 21.50 -9.28
CA GLU A 364 17.36 20.52 -10.21
C GLU A 364 16.22 19.69 -10.79
N LYS A 365 16.10 19.71 -12.13
CA LYS A 365 15.02 19.03 -12.84
C LYS A 365 15.26 17.53 -12.80
N ALA A 366 14.37 16.79 -12.16
CA ALA A 366 14.41 15.34 -12.13
C ALA A 366 13.99 14.74 -13.49
N LEU A 367 14.40 13.49 -13.73
CA LEU A 367 13.94 12.70 -14.88
C LEU A 367 12.42 12.57 -14.84
N HIS A 368 11.77 12.89 -15.97
CA HIS A 368 10.33 12.86 -16.10
C HIS A 368 9.88 11.62 -16.85
N ALA A 369 8.85 10.93 -16.35
CA ALA A 369 8.29 9.76 -17.01
C ALA A 369 6.76 9.79 -17.03
N SER A 370 6.19 9.45 -18.18
CA SER A 370 4.75 9.29 -18.36
C SER A 370 4.44 8.04 -19.17
N ARG A 371 3.23 7.53 -18.99
CA ARG A 371 2.79 6.28 -19.61
C ARG A 371 1.32 6.39 -19.95
N GLN A 372 0.91 5.84 -21.07
CA GLN A 372 -0.46 5.86 -21.55
C GLN A 372 -0.81 4.62 -22.37
N ILE A 373 -2.09 4.26 -22.37
CA ILE A 373 -2.66 3.25 -23.27
C ILE A 373 -3.07 3.93 -24.57
N THR A 374 -2.69 3.33 -25.70
CA THR A 374 -3.03 3.77 -27.05
C THR A 374 -3.90 2.73 -27.75
N GLY A 375 -4.46 3.09 -28.91
CA GLY A 375 -5.36 2.23 -29.69
C GLY A 375 -6.83 2.34 -29.30
N TYR A 376 -7.69 1.71 -30.11
CA TYR A 376 -9.14 1.71 -29.94
C TYR A 376 -9.66 0.26 -29.91
N GLY A 377 -10.70 0.03 -29.11
CA GLY A 377 -11.39 -1.26 -29.04
C GLY A 377 -11.17 -2.05 -27.75
N GLN A 378 -11.81 -3.21 -27.70
CA GLN A 378 -11.91 -4.06 -26.51
C GLN A 378 -11.02 -5.31 -26.56
N GLU A 379 -10.39 -5.60 -27.70
CA GLU A 379 -9.53 -6.77 -27.89
C GLU A 379 -8.03 -6.41 -27.84
N ARG A 380 -7.64 -5.32 -28.51
CA ARG A 380 -6.23 -4.91 -28.67
C ARG A 380 -6.03 -3.48 -28.23
N GLY A 381 -4.78 -3.15 -27.93
CA GLY A 381 -4.32 -1.80 -27.62
C GLY A 381 -2.81 -1.73 -27.77
N GLY A 382 -2.26 -0.55 -27.50
CA GLY A 382 -0.83 -0.33 -27.43
C GLY A 382 -0.45 0.32 -26.10
N MET A 383 0.79 0.13 -25.69
CA MET A 383 1.42 0.87 -24.61
C MET A 383 2.35 1.90 -25.21
N HIS A 384 2.31 3.12 -24.67
CA HIS A 384 3.27 4.17 -25.01
C HIS A 384 3.80 4.77 -23.70
N ALA A 385 5.09 4.66 -23.47
CA ALA A 385 5.79 5.30 -22.36
C ALA A 385 6.80 6.31 -22.89
N VAL A 386 6.84 7.48 -22.26
CA VAL A 386 7.73 8.59 -22.63
C VAL A 386 8.60 8.89 -21.42
N VAL A 387 9.92 8.90 -21.62
CA VAL A 387 10.90 9.23 -20.58
C VAL A 387 11.78 10.36 -21.07
N THR A 388 11.87 11.44 -20.29
CA THR A 388 12.64 12.64 -20.63
C THR A 388 13.78 12.84 -19.65
N ASN A 389 15.00 12.93 -20.17
CA ASN A 389 16.20 13.26 -19.43
C ASN A 389 16.51 14.76 -19.57
N PRO A 390 16.25 15.58 -18.53
CA PRO A 390 16.54 17.01 -18.56
C PRO A 390 18.01 17.33 -18.22
N HIS A 391 18.86 16.32 -17.99
CA HIS A 391 20.25 16.54 -17.60
C HIS A 391 21.17 16.66 -18.83
N PRO A 392 22.30 17.38 -18.70
CA PRO A 392 23.29 17.54 -19.77
C PRO A 392 24.21 16.31 -19.94
N TYR A 393 23.93 15.20 -19.26
CA TYR A 393 24.67 13.94 -19.35
C TYR A 393 23.73 12.75 -19.58
N ALA A 394 24.27 11.68 -20.17
CA ALA A 394 23.52 10.46 -20.41
C ALA A 394 23.18 9.75 -19.08
N GLN A 395 21.98 9.19 -18.99
CA GLN A 395 21.51 8.47 -17.81
C GLN A 395 21.18 7.03 -18.17
N ARG A 396 21.75 6.09 -17.42
CA ARG A 396 21.45 4.67 -17.55
C ARG A 396 20.29 4.32 -16.62
N ILE A 397 19.24 3.74 -17.19
CA ILE A 397 18.02 3.38 -16.47
C ILE A 397 17.66 1.91 -16.62
N VAL A 398 16.95 1.39 -15.64
CA VAL A 398 16.22 0.11 -15.72
C VAL A 398 14.73 0.42 -15.70
N TYR A 399 14.04 0.12 -16.79
CA TYR A 399 12.59 0.25 -16.93
C TYR A 399 11.93 -1.09 -16.62
N LEU A 400 11.17 -1.16 -15.52
CA LEU A 400 10.40 -2.33 -15.10
C LEU A 400 8.92 -2.13 -15.38
N GLU A 401 8.35 -3.10 -16.05
CA GLU A 401 6.93 -3.20 -16.34
C GLU A 401 6.37 -4.50 -15.75
N SER A 402 5.36 -4.36 -14.89
CA SER A 402 4.60 -5.47 -14.30
C SER A 402 3.16 -5.42 -14.80
N LEU A 403 2.79 -6.37 -15.66
CA LEU A 403 1.45 -6.42 -16.25
C LEU A 403 0.67 -7.64 -15.73
N PRO A 404 -0.65 -7.51 -15.51
CA PRO A 404 -1.47 -8.65 -15.16
C PRO A 404 -1.50 -9.69 -16.30
N TRP A 405 -1.76 -10.94 -15.96
CA TRP A 405 -1.72 -12.06 -16.91
C TRP A 405 -2.67 -11.90 -18.11
N PHE A 406 -3.76 -11.15 -17.93
CA PHE A 406 -4.76 -10.90 -18.97
C PHE A 406 -4.36 -9.77 -19.93
N LEU A 407 -3.23 -9.09 -19.70
CA LEU A 407 -2.66 -8.11 -20.61
C LEU A 407 -1.41 -8.71 -21.24
N ARG A 408 -1.51 -9.11 -22.50
CA ARG A 408 -0.47 -9.90 -23.17
C ARG A 408 0.23 -9.04 -24.21
N PRO A 409 1.46 -8.58 -23.93
CA PRO A 409 2.16 -7.71 -24.85
C PRO A 409 2.83 -8.52 -25.96
N TYR A 410 2.77 -7.99 -27.18
CA TYR A 410 3.41 -8.53 -28.36
C TYR A 410 4.87 -8.04 -28.43
N MET A 411 5.79 -8.78 -27.82
CA MET A 411 7.20 -8.37 -27.76
C MET A 411 7.86 -8.12 -29.12
N HIS A 412 7.36 -8.72 -30.20
CA HIS A 412 7.86 -8.45 -31.57
C HIS A 412 7.53 -7.04 -32.08
N THR A 413 6.62 -6.32 -31.41
CA THR A 413 6.24 -4.92 -31.70
C THR A 413 6.95 -3.91 -30.79
N LEU A 414 7.80 -4.39 -29.86
CA LEU A 414 8.54 -3.51 -28.96
C LEU A 414 9.51 -2.65 -29.78
N GLU A 415 9.27 -1.34 -29.75
CA GLU A 415 10.11 -0.32 -30.38
C GLU A 415 10.54 0.67 -29.30
N VAL A 416 11.84 1.00 -29.27
CA VAL A 416 12.40 2.05 -28.41
C VAL A 416 13.03 3.10 -29.31
N ARG A 417 12.46 4.31 -29.32
CA ARG A 417 12.95 5.45 -30.11
C ARG A 417 13.78 6.38 -29.24
N GLY A 418 14.94 6.80 -29.75
CA GLY A 418 15.83 7.76 -29.07
C GLY A 418 16.83 7.13 -28.08
N ALA A 419 16.76 5.82 -27.82
CA ALA A 419 17.74 5.09 -27.01
C ALA A 419 17.98 3.68 -27.56
N SER A 420 19.14 3.13 -27.23
CA SER A 420 19.46 1.73 -27.49
C SER A 420 19.11 0.84 -26.30
N ILE A 421 18.58 -0.35 -26.57
CA ILE A 421 18.36 -1.38 -25.56
C ILE A 421 19.67 -2.14 -25.34
N GLU A 422 20.27 -2.03 -24.15
CA GLU A 422 21.46 -2.80 -23.78
C GLU A 422 21.10 -4.26 -23.48
N LYS A 423 20.06 -4.46 -22.66
CA LYS A 423 19.60 -5.76 -22.18
C LYS A 423 18.09 -5.75 -22.00
N MET A 424 17.47 -6.90 -22.28
CA MET A 424 16.05 -7.14 -22.06
C MET A 424 15.89 -8.44 -21.27
N TYR A 425 15.14 -8.38 -20.17
CA TYR A 425 14.69 -9.55 -19.43
C TYR A 425 13.17 -9.60 -19.52
N TYR A 426 12.65 -10.69 -20.06
CA TYR A 426 11.22 -10.85 -20.30
C TYR A 426 10.73 -12.19 -19.78
N SER A 427 9.74 -12.15 -18.90
CA SER A 427 8.98 -13.31 -18.46
C SER A 427 7.54 -13.17 -18.94
N PRO A 428 7.07 -14.01 -19.87
CA PRO A 428 5.70 -13.93 -20.39
C PRO A 428 4.67 -14.34 -19.34
N ALA A 429 3.49 -13.74 -19.45
CA ALA A 429 2.30 -14.14 -18.71
C ALA A 429 1.91 -15.60 -18.99
N ILE A 430 1.39 -16.25 -17.95
CA ILE A 430 0.72 -17.55 -18.04
C ILE A 430 -0.67 -17.36 -17.45
N ASP A 431 -1.69 -17.68 -18.24
CA ASP A 431 -3.09 -17.48 -17.88
C ASP A 431 -3.41 -17.94 -16.46
N ARG A 432 -3.88 -17.00 -15.63
CA ARG A 432 -4.32 -17.22 -14.24
C ARG A 432 -3.24 -17.78 -13.31
N ARG A 433 -1.98 -17.80 -13.73
CA ARG A 433 -0.86 -18.31 -12.93
C ARG A 433 0.20 -17.26 -12.67
N ARG A 434 0.55 -16.45 -13.67
CA ARG A 434 1.65 -15.49 -13.57
C ARG A 434 1.44 -14.30 -14.51
N GLY A 435 1.70 -13.09 -14.01
CA GLY A 435 1.74 -11.87 -14.81
C GLY A 435 2.95 -11.79 -15.76
N THR A 436 3.00 -10.73 -16.56
CA THR A 436 4.17 -10.41 -17.39
C THR A 436 5.13 -9.55 -16.60
N GLN A 437 6.42 -9.87 -16.68
CA GLN A 437 7.51 -9.02 -16.21
C GLN A 437 8.40 -8.66 -17.40
N LEU A 438 8.67 -7.38 -17.57
CA LEU A 438 9.60 -6.87 -18.58
C LEU A 438 10.56 -5.87 -17.93
N GLU A 439 11.87 -6.13 -18.02
CA GLU A 439 12.92 -5.21 -17.60
C GLU A 439 13.78 -4.84 -18.82
N LEU A 440 13.87 -3.54 -19.10
CA LEU A 440 14.70 -2.97 -20.16
C LEU A 440 15.82 -2.14 -19.55
N VAL A 441 17.04 -2.41 -19.97
CA VAL A 441 18.19 -1.57 -19.64
C VAL A 441 18.44 -0.62 -20.80
N LEU A 442 18.27 0.67 -20.54
CA LEU A 442 18.33 1.73 -21.54
C LEU A 442 19.36 2.79 -21.14
N GLU A 443 20.06 3.34 -22.12
CA GLU A 443 20.89 4.54 -21.95
C GLU A 443 20.17 5.72 -22.64
N ILE A 444 19.72 6.68 -21.83
CA ILE A 444 19.01 7.86 -22.31
C ILE A 444 20.02 8.97 -22.59
N PRO A 445 20.10 9.51 -23.82
CA PRO A 445 21.02 10.61 -24.15
C PRO A 445 20.75 11.89 -23.34
N PRO A 446 21.74 12.79 -23.24
CA PRO A 446 21.56 14.11 -22.64
C PRO A 446 20.42 14.90 -23.29
N MET A 447 19.65 15.65 -22.50
CA MET A 447 18.64 16.62 -22.99
C MET A 447 17.70 16.02 -24.03
N SER A 448 17.27 14.77 -23.84
CA SER A 448 16.52 14.02 -24.83
C SER A 448 15.29 13.35 -24.23
N THR A 449 14.35 13.02 -25.11
CA THR A 449 13.13 12.27 -24.78
C THR A 449 13.14 10.98 -25.58
N ILE A 450 12.85 9.87 -24.90
CA ILE A 450 12.74 8.54 -25.51
C ILE A 450 11.31 8.04 -25.42
N GLU A 451 10.93 7.22 -26.39
CA GLU A 451 9.60 6.63 -26.48
C GLU A 451 9.74 5.10 -26.50
N ILE A 452 8.98 4.42 -25.64
CA ILE A 452 8.89 2.95 -25.58
C ILE A 452 7.47 2.58 -25.98
N THR A 453 7.33 1.83 -27.07
CA THR A 453 6.02 1.41 -27.60
C THR A 453 5.95 -0.09 -27.80
N TYR A 454 4.83 -0.71 -27.46
CA TYR A 454 4.51 -2.09 -27.82
C TYR A 454 3.00 -2.30 -27.88
N ASP A 455 2.55 -3.17 -28.77
CA ASP A 455 1.15 -3.58 -28.84
C ASP A 455 0.84 -4.69 -27.84
N PHE A 456 -0.42 -4.82 -27.45
CA PHE A 456 -0.89 -5.88 -26.58
C PHE A 456 -2.32 -6.34 -26.94
N GLU A 457 -2.66 -7.55 -26.52
CA GLU A 457 -4.03 -8.06 -26.49
C GLU A 457 -4.57 -8.17 -25.07
N LYS A 458 -5.90 -8.07 -24.95
CA LYS A 458 -6.66 -8.24 -23.72
C LYS A 458 -7.29 -9.65 -23.72
N ALA A 459 -6.95 -10.47 -22.74
CA ALA A 459 -7.54 -11.79 -22.59
C ALA A 459 -8.98 -11.69 -22.07
N ILE A 460 -9.82 -12.64 -22.49
CA ILE A 460 -11.20 -12.74 -22.00
C ILE A 460 -11.20 -13.26 -20.56
N LEU A 461 -11.84 -12.49 -19.68
CA LEU A 461 -12.02 -12.83 -18.26
C LEU A 461 -13.31 -13.63 -18.04
N ARG A 462 -13.30 -14.49 -17.02
CA ARG A 462 -14.49 -15.17 -16.50
C ARG A 462 -15.34 -14.17 -15.72
N TYR A 463 -16.64 -14.41 -15.61
CA TYR A 463 -17.53 -13.52 -14.86
C TYR A 463 -17.11 -13.34 -13.38
N THR A 464 -16.48 -14.36 -12.78
CA THR A 464 -15.97 -14.33 -11.40
C THR A 464 -14.64 -13.56 -11.23
N GLU A 465 -13.99 -13.21 -12.33
CA GLU A 465 -12.68 -12.53 -12.32
C GLU A 465 -12.83 -11.01 -12.35
N TYR A 466 -14.05 -10.50 -12.53
CA TYR A 466 -14.33 -9.08 -12.48
C TYR A 466 -14.45 -8.59 -11.03
N PRO A 467 -13.95 -7.38 -10.73
CA PRO A 467 -14.21 -6.74 -9.44
C PRO A 467 -15.71 -6.39 -9.31
N PRO A 468 -16.21 -6.12 -8.08
CA PRO A 468 -17.60 -5.76 -7.83
C PRO A 468 -18.13 -4.58 -8.66
N ASP A 469 -17.25 -3.70 -9.14
CA ASP A 469 -17.56 -2.63 -10.10
C ASP A 469 -16.75 -2.80 -11.40
N ALA A 470 -17.19 -3.75 -12.23
CA ALA A 470 -16.52 -4.08 -13.48
C ALA A 470 -16.49 -2.92 -14.50
N ASN A 471 -17.46 -2.00 -14.43
CA ASN A 471 -17.60 -0.90 -15.39
C ASN A 471 -16.49 0.15 -15.27
N ARG A 472 -15.89 0.29 -14.09
CA ARG A 472 -14.74 1.17 -13.87
C ARG A 472 -13.51 0.75 -14.70
N GLY A 473 -13.31 -0.56 -14.86
CA GLY A 473 -12.09 -1.14 -15.46
C GLY A 473 -11.06 -1.58 -14.43
N PHE A 474 -9.90 -2.01 -14.92
CA PHE A 474 -8.81 -2.59 -14.14
C PHE A 474 -7.64 -1.62 -14.03
N ASP A 475 -7.12 -1.40 -12.82
CA ASP A 475 -5.90 -0.63 -12.64
C ASP A 475 -4.66 -1.47 -13.00
N ILE A 476 -3.77 -0.91 -13.80
CA ILE A 476 -2.48 -1.47 -14.15
C ILE A 476 -1.42 -0.79 -13.30
N ALA A 477 -0.53 -1.59 -12.73
CA ALA A 477 0.57 -1.11 -11.91
C ALA A 477 1.42 -0.09 -12.69
N PRO A 478 1.93 0.95 -12.02
CA PRO A 478 2.85 1.88 -12.63
C PRO A 478 4.16 1.17 -12.98
N ALA A 479 4.79 1.58 -14.09
CA ALA A 479 6.15 1.18 -14.40
C ALA A 479 7.13 1.84 -13.42
N VAL A 480 8.14 1.06 -12.98
CA VAL A 480 9.21 1.50 -12.07
C VAL A 480 10.47 1.77 -12.90
N ILE A 481 11.06 2.94 -12.72
CA ILE A 481 12.28 3.35 -13.41
C ILE A 481 13.35 3.57 -12.35
N ARG A 482 14.36 2.70 -12.33
CA ARG A 482 15.55 2.87 -11.51
C ARG A 482 16.60 3.60 -12.34
N VAL A 483 17.06 4.75 -11.87
CA VAL A 483 18.15 5.52 -12.48
C VAL A 483 19.43 5.22 -11.73
N SER A 484 20.43 4.70 -12.43
CA SER A 484 21.74 4.42 -11.84
C SER A 484 22.52 5.71 -11.65
N SER A 485 22.83 6.05 -10.39
CA SER A 485 23.70 7.20 -10.10
C SER A 485 25.15 6.77 -9.96
N LYS A 486 26.09 7.63 -10.41
CA LYS A 486 27.53 7.39 -10.24
C LYS A 486 27.98 7.49 -8.78
N ASP A 487 27.20 8.18 -7.95
CA ASP A 487 27.49 8.37 -6.52
C ASP A 487 26.99 7.20 -5.65
N GLY A 488 26.50 6.12 -6.26
CA GLY A 488 26.02 4.91 -5.57
C GLY A 488 24.63 5.05 -4.93
N GLN A 489 23.98 6.21 -5.03
CA GLN A 489 22.60 6.40 -4.62
C GLN A 489 21.67 6.42 -5.83
N ASP A 490 21.08 5.27 -6.14
CA ASP A 490 20.08 5.19 -7.20
C ASP A 490 18.82 5.96 -6.86
N SER A 491 18.21 6.57 -7.87
CA SER A 491 16.91 7.21 -7.77
C SER A 491 15.84 6.37 -8.44
N TYR A 492 14.62 6.49 -7.94
CA TYR A 492 13.46 5.77 -8.43
C TYR A 492 12.42 6.76 -8.90
N VAL A 493 11.89 6.52 -10.09
CA VAL A 493 10.78 7.27 -10.66
C VAL A 493 9.69 6.26 -11.01
N ARG A 494 8.44 6.57 -10.64
CA ARG A 494 7.30 5.75 -11.00
C ARG A 494 6.37 6.54 -11.91
N THR A 495 5.91 5.86 -12.96
CA THR A 495 4.88 6.40 -13.84
C THR A 495 3.52 6.41 -13.12
N THR A 496 2.48 6.97 -13.75
CA THR A 496 1.12 6.87 -13.25
C THR A 496 0.55 5.47 -13.49
N SER A 497 -0.32 5.00 -12.60
CA SER A 497 -1.15 3.82 -12.86
C SER A 497 -2.09 4.09 -14.04
N LEU A 498 -2.45 3.04 -14.77
CA LEU A 498 -3.32 3.14 -15.94
C LEU A 498 -4.64 2.45 -15.67
N LEU A 499 -5.71 2.97 -16.28
CA LEU A 499 -7.02 2.34 -16.23
C LEU A 499 -7.28 1.59 -17.53
N LEU A 500 -7.29 0.26 -17.46
CA LEU A 500 -7.58 -0.63 -18.58
C LEU A 500 -9.07 -0.98 -18.61
N GLN A 501 -9.73 -0.65 -19.72
CA GLN A 501 -11.07 -1.14 -20.02
C GLN A 501 -11.02 -2.50 -20.73
N ILE A 502 -11.77 -3.46 -20.20
CA ILE A 502 -11.95 -4.82 -20.73
C ILE A 502 -13.44 -5.01 -21.03
N PRO A 503 -13.83 -5.82 -22.03
CA PRO A 503 -15.24 -6.07 -22.36
C PRO A 503 -16.02 -6.68 -21.18
N VAL A 504 -16.86 -5.86 -20.54
CA VAL A 504 -17.65 -6.22 -19.37
C VAL A 504 -18.90 -7.01 -19.79
N PRO A 505 -19.17 -8.21 -19.22
CA PRO A 505 -20.42 -8.92 -19.44
C PRO A 505 -21.59 -8.17 -18.77
N ASP A 506 -22.80 -8.33 -19.28
CA ASP A 506 -23.98 -7.69 -18.69
C ASP A 506 -24.31 -8.29 -17.31
N PHE A 507 -23.93 -7.59 -16.24
CA PHE A 507 -24.22 -7.97 -14.86
C PHE A 507 -25.65 -7.60 -14.41
N SER A 508 -26.40 -6.83 -15.19
CA SER A 508 -27.75 -6.39 -14.83
C SER A 508 -28.77 -7.55 -14.83
N MET A 509 -28.47 -8.64 -15.52
CA MET A 509 -29.36 -9.79 -15.66
C MET A 509 -29.35 -10.76 -14.47
N VAL A 510 -28.42 -10.62 -13.50
CA VAL A 510 -28.27 -11.57 -12.38
C VAL A 510 -29.19 -11.26 -11.18
N ARG A 511 -29.79 -10.06 -11.10
CA ARG A 511 -30.73 -9.72 -10.00
C ARG A 511 -32.20 -10.00 -10.30
N GLY A 512 -32.52 -10.56 -11.46
CA GLY A 512 -33.88 -10.95 -11.79
C GLY A 512 -33.89 -12.16 -12.70
N THR A 513 -34.42 -13.27 -12.20
CA THR A 513 -34.76 -14.49 -12.95
C THR A 513 -33.60 -15.44 -13.30
N ARG A 514 -33.90 -16.73 -13.17
CA ARG A 514 -33.03 -17.89 -13.41
C ARG A 514 -32.34 -17.79 -14.77
N LEU A 515 -31.01 -17.91 -14.79
CA LEU A 515 -30.23 -18.15 -16.01
C LEU A 515 -30.61 -19.53 -16.59
N SER A 516 -31.54 -19.52 -17.53
CA SER A 516 -31.70 -20.57 -18.52
C SER A 516 -32.18 -19.96 -19.83
N CYS A 517 -31.36 -19.15 -20.48
CA CYS A 517 -31.44 -18.84 -21.91
C CYS A 517 -30.22 -18.00 -22.33
N ALA A 518 -29.85 -18.11 -23.59
CA ALA A 518 -28.78 -17.39 -24.29
C ALA A 518 -27.33 -17.90 -24.12
N LEU A 519 -27.11 -19.18 -24.42
CA LEU A 519 -25.90 -19.60 -25.16
C LEU A 519 -26.30 -20.68 -26.17
N VAL A 520 -27.03 -20.26 -27.22
CA VAL A 520 -27.12 -21.01 -28.48
C VAL A 520 -27.24 -19.98 -29.59
N ASP A 521 -26.11 -19.60 -30.19
CA ASP A 521 -26.04 -19.49 -31.64
C ASP A 521 -24.58 -19.33 -32.09
N SER A 522 -23.96 -20.46 -32.43
CA SER A 522 -23.03 -20.65 -33.55
C SER A 522 -22.24 -21.95 -33.37
N GLY A 523 -22.73 -23.04 -33.96
CA GLY A 523 -21.96 -24.28 -34.04
C GLY A 523 -22.82 -25.51 -34.24
N LYS A 524 -23.03 -25.88 -35.51
CA LYS A 524 -23.54 -27.19 -35.94
C LYS A 524 -22.83 -28.32 -35.20
N ILE A 525 -23.58 -29.28 -34.66
CA ILE A 525 -23.32 -30.74 -34.72
C ILE A 525 -24.62 -31.46 -34.32
N ASP A 526 -25.06 -32.33 -35.22
CA ASP A 526 -26.14 -33.30 -35.06
C ASP A 526 -25.88 -34.27 -33.91
N ALA A 527 -26.87 -34.47 -33.03
CA ALA A 527 -27.07 -35.75 -32.34
C ALA A 527 -28.50 -35.84 -31.77
N LEU A 528 -29.27 -36.76 -32.36
CA LEU A 528 -30.55 -37.27 -31.92
C LEU A 528 -30.58 -37.65 -30.43
N TYR A 529 -31.47 -37.06 -29.63
CA TYR A 529 -32.22 -37.82 -28.62
C TYR A 529 -33.64 -37.24 -28.43
N LYS A 530 -34.60 -38.13 -28.66
CA LYS A 530 -36.04 -37.96 -28.61
C LYS A 530 -36.48 -38.07 -27.14
N LEU A 531 -37.03 -37.01 -26.55
CA LEU A 531 -37.67 -37.07 -25.23
C LEU A 531 -39.07 -36.47 -25.29
N GLU A 532 -40.04 -37.34 -25.06
CA GLU A 532 -41.48 -37.10 -25.00
C GLU A 532 -41.82 -36.11 -23.88
N ARG A 533 -42.78 -35.22 -24.16
CA ARG A 533 -43.39 -34.34 -23.16
C ARG A 533 -44.50 -35.09 -22.41
N PRO A 534 -44.50 -35.13 -21.07
CA PRO A 534 -45.74 -35.28 -20.31
C PRO A 534 -46.32 -33.91 -19.99
N SER A 535 -47.62 -33.79 -20.22
CA SER A 535 -48.49 -32.64 -19.99
C SER A 535 -48.44 -32.12 -18.55
N LEU A 536 -48.32 -30.79 -18.40
CA LEU A 536 -48.61 -30.09 -17.15
C LEU A 536 -50.09 -30.30 -16.76
N LYS A 537 -50.32 -30.92 -15.60
CA LYS A 537 -51.50 -30.64 -14.76
C LYS A 537 -51.05 -29.73 -13.63
N SER A 538 -51.58 -28.51 -13.60
CA SER A 538 -51.57 -27.67 -12.40
C SER A 538 -52.36 -28.35 -11.27
N PRO A 539 -51.92 -28.22 -10.01
CA PRO A 539 -52.80 -27.48 -9.10
C PRO A 539 -52.08 -26.54 -8.13
N SER A 540 -52.77 -25.42 -7.89
CA SER A 540 -52.87 -24.65 -6.65
C SER A 540 -51.59 -24.19 -5.95
N SER A 541 -51.28 -22.92 -6.17
CA SER A 541 -50.63 -22.03 -5.22
C SER A 541 -51.39 -21.99 -3.89
N ALA A 542 -50.82 -22.57 -2.84
CA ALA A 542 -51.12 -22.24 -1.45
C ALA A 542 -49.86 -22.50 -0.59
N CYS A 543 -49.03 -21.47 -0.40
CA CYS A 543 -48.07 -21.46 0.70
C CYS A 543 -48.84 -21.49 2.03
N PRO A 544 -48.54 -22.40 2.97
CA PRO A 544 -49.11 -22.30 4.31
C PRO A 544 -48.53 -21.06 5.00
N ARG A 545 -49.39 -20.07 5.23
CA ARG A 545 -49.13 -19.03 6.23
C ARG A 545 -49.18 -19.70 7.61
N ARG A 546 -48.13 -19.49 8.40
CA ARG A 546 -48.08 -19.69 9.87
C ARG A 546 -48.18 -21.14 10.36
N LEU A 547 -47.05 -21.66 10.88
CA LEU A 547 -47.03 -22.87 11.70
C LEU A 547 -47.53 -22.53 13.11
N ASP A 548 -48.85 -22.56 13.32
CA ASP A 548 -49.46 -22.58 14.66
C ASP A 548 -49.49 -24.03 15.17
N LYS A 549 -48.38 -24.51 15.75
CA LYS A 549 -48.34 -25.58 16.77
C LYS A 549 -46.91 -25.76 17.29
N ARG A 550 -46.76 -25.83 18.61
CA ARG A 550 -45.49 -26.13 19.29
C ARG A 550 -45.00 -27.51 18.84
N VAL A 551 -43.86 -27.58 18.18
CA VAL A 551 -43.17 -28.85 17.89
C VAL A 551 -41.86 -28.85 18.66
N LYS A 552 -41.74 -29.79 19.59
CA LYS A 552 -40.47 -30.10 20.24
C LYS A 552 -39.74 -31.06 19.31
N ILE A 553 -38.66 -30.58 18.67
CA ILE A 553 -37.84 -31.41 17.78
C ILE A 553 -36.84 -32.14 18.68
N ASP A 554 -37.21 -33.33 19.14
CA ASP A 554 -36.32 -34.19 19.94
C ASP A 554 -35.38 -35.04 19.04
N ARG A 555 -35.56 -35.03 17.71
CA ARG A 555 -34.72 -35.76 16.74
C ARG A 555 -34.83 -35.18 15.32
N LEU A 556 -33.71 -35.08 14.59
CA LEU A 556 -33.65 -34.64 13.20
C LEU A 556 -33.01 -35.76 12.34
N ASP A 557 -33.82 -36.49 11.58
CA ASP A 557 -33.33 -37.53 10.65
C ASP A 557 -33.15 -36.91 9.25
N ILE A 558 -31.93 -36.99 8.69
CA ILE A 558 -31.61 -36.52 7.34
C ILE A 558 -31.48 -37.75 6.43
N SER A 559 -32.33 -37.83 5.41
CA SER A 559 -32.26 -38.83 4.33
C SER A 559 -31.68 -38.17 3.08
N VAL A 560 -30.61 -38.74 2.52
CA VAL A 560 -30.00 -38.29 1.25
C VAL A 560 -30.38 -39.28 0.15
N ASP A 561 -30.99 -38.79 -0.92
CA ASP A 561 -31.51 -39.60 -2.02
C ASP A 561 -30.38 -40.02 -2.97
N ASN A 562 -30.15 -41.34 -3.11
CA ASN A 562 -29.06 -41.92 -3.90
C ASN A 562 -29.40 -41.92 -5.39
N SER A 563 -29.15 -40.80 -6.09
CA SER A 563 -29.22 -40.74 -7.55
C SER A 563 -28.07 -39.95 -8.19
N VAL A 564 -26.83 -40.14 -7.72
CA VAL A 564 -25.63 -39.69 -8.46
C VAL A 564 -24.52 -40.73 -8.35
N SER A 565 -23.95 -41.06 -9.51
CA SER A 565 -22.95 -42.11 -9.73
C SER A 565 -21.57 -41.77 -9.18
N ARG A 566 -21.00 -42.74 -8.44
CA ARG A 566 -19.57 -43.05 -8.20
C ARG A 566 -18.53 -42.01 -8.66
N SER A 567 -17.98 -41.25 -7.70
CA SER A 567 -16.57 -40.88 -7.68
C SER A 567 -16.06 -40.93 -6.24
N THR A 568 -14.96 -41.66 -6.02
CA THR A 568 -14.31 -41.88 -4.73
C THR A 568 -13.72 -40.58 -4.18
N GLY A 569 -14.33 -40.01 -3.15
CA GLY A 569 -13.82 -38.88 -2.38
C GLY A 569 -14.61 -38.75 -1.07
N VAL A 570 -13.92 -38.52 0.04
CA VAL A 570 -14.55 -38.18 1.32
C VAL A 570 -14.98 -36.72 1.24
N GLU A 571 -16.28 -36.42 1.10
CA GLU A 571 -16.79 -35.06 1.23
C GLU A 571 -17.09 -34.76 2.71
N GLN A 572 -16.39 -33.79 3.28
CA GLN A 572 -16.78 -33.18 4.56
C GLN A 572 -17.82 -32.09 4.30
N VAL A 573 -19.03 -32.26 4.84
CA VAL A 573 -20.05 -31.20 4.86
C VAL A 573 -20.09 -30.61 6.26
N SER A 574 -19.71 -29.34 6.40
CA SER A 574 -19.75 -28.63 7.68
C SER A 574 -21.14 -28.02 7.91
N LEU A 575 -21.76 -28.35 9.03
CA LEU A 575 -23.01 -27.74 9.51
C LEU A 575 -22.66 -26.62 10.49
N ALA A 576 -23.03 -25.38 10.19
CA ALA A 576 -22.85 -24.26 11.10
C ALA A 576 -24.22 -23.77 11.61
N ILE A 577 -24.40 -23.80 12.93
CA ILE A 577 -25.60 -23.29 13.60
C ILE A 577 -25.22 -22.02 14.36
N TYR A 578 -25.89 -20.93 14.03
CA TYR A 578 -25.65 -19.64 14.67
C TYR A 578 -26.87 -19.25 15.49
N GLY A 579 -26.66 -19.10 16.79
CA GLY A 579 -27.65 -18.55 17.72
C GLY A 579 -27.41 -17.06 17.95
N THR A 580 -28.46 -16.25 17.81
CA THR A 580 -28.50 -14.85 18.26
C THR A 580 -29.50 -14.70 19.40
N THR A 581 -29.47 -13.58 20.10
CA THR A 581 -30.39 -13.30 21.22
C THR A 581 -31.88 -13.30 20.86
N HIS A 582 -32.22 -13.27 19.56
CA HIS A 582 -33.61 -13.16 19.07
C HIS A 582 -33.99 -14.25 18.04
N GLY A 583 -33.11 -15.22 17.75
CA GLY A 583 -33.37 -16.27 16.77
C GLY A 583 -32.13 -17.07 16.38
N TRP A 584 -32.31 -18.06 15.50
CA TRP A 584 -31.23 -18.92 15.00
C TRP A 584 -31.28 -19.06 13.48
N TYR A 585 -30.13 -19.34 12.88
CA TYR A 585 -30.02 -19.72 11.48
C TYR A 585 -29.04 -20.88 11.29
N ILE A 586 -29.37 -21.78 10.36
CA ILE A 586 -28.55 -22.93 9.98
C ILE A 586 -28.04 -22.70 8.57
N VAL A 587 -26.75 -22.89 8.37
CA VAL A 587 -26.08 -22.82 7.08
C VAL A 587 -25.58 -24.22 6.71
N MET A 588 -26.06 -24.74 5.58
CA MET A 588 -25.52 -25.93 4.91
C MET A 588 -25.19 -25.59 3.46
N GLY A 589 -23.89 -25.49 3.15
CA GLY A 589 -23.43 -25.06 1.82
C GLY A 589 -24.07 -23.72 1.42
N ASN A 590 -24.82 -23.71 0.31
CA ASN A 590 -25.45 -22.51 -0.25
C ASN A 590 -26.91 -22.28 0.22
N CYS A 591 -27.42 -23.04 1.18
CA CYS A 591 -28.78 -22.90 1.71
C CYS A 591 -28.78 -22.31 3.13
N VAL A 592 -29.65 -21.33 3.38
CA VAL A 592 -29.84 -20.70 4.70
C VAL A 592 -31.31 -20.82 5.13
N ALA A 593 -31.55 -21.32 6.34
CA ALA A 593 -32.87 -21.36 6.98
C ALA A 593 -32.84 -20.59 8.31
N ALA A 594 -33.89 -19.83 8.64
CA ALA A 594 -33.94 -18.95 9.82
C ALA A 594 -35.26 -19.06 10.60
N GLY A 595 -35.19 -18.88 11.93
CA GLY A 595 -36.34 -18.86 12.84
C GLY A 595 -36.20 -17.85 13.99
N ILE A 596 -37.32 -17.30 14.48
CA ILE A 596 -37.39 -16.26 15.54
C ILE A 596 -37.74 -16.89 16.90
N ALA A 597 -37.06 -16.49 17.97
CA ALA A 597 -37.33 -16.94 19.34
C ALA A 597 -38.23 -15.93 20.10
N SER A 598 -39.17 -16.40 20.92
CA SER A 598 -40.04 -15.52 21.72
C SER A 598 -39.42 -15.10 23.06
N SER A 599 -39.90 -13.96 23.57
CA SER A 599 -39.24 -13.05 24.51
C SER A 599 -39.16 -13.47 25.99
N SER A 600 -38.97 -14.74 26.33
CA SER A 600 -38.77 -15.11 27.73
C SER A 600 -37.86 -16.32 27.94
N GLN A 601 -36.59 -16.21 27.56
CA GLN A 601 -35.45 -16.92 28.17
C GLN A 601 -34.16 -16.44 27.52
N ARG A 602 -33.19 -15.96 28.31
CA ARG A 602 -31.84 -15.64 27.81
C ARG A 602 -31.12 -16.94 27.48
N VAL A 603 -30.82 -17.16 26.21
CA VAL A 603 -29.90 -18.22 25.76
C VAL A 603 -28.50 -17.61 25.62
N ALA A 604 -27.50 -18.25 26.22
CA ALA A 604 -26.11 -17.82 26.11
C ALA A 604 -25.63 -17.88 24.65
N SER A 605 -25.02 -16.79 24.19
CA SER A 605 -24.48 -16.65 22.84
C SER A 605 -23.15 -17.37 22.69
N PHE A 606 -23.14 -18.53 22.03
CA PHE A 606 -21.90 -19.18 21.56
C PHE A 606 -22.13 -19.82 20.18
N PRO A 607 -21.25 -19.61 19.20
CA PRO A 607 -21.23 -20.41 17.99
C PRO A 607 -20.69 -21.81 18.32
N VAL A 608 -21.43 -22.86 17.93
CA VAL A 608 -20.96 -24.25 18.01
C VAL A 608 -20.79 -24.75 16.59
N ILE A 609 -19.55 -25.08 16.23
CA ILE A 609 -19.22 -25.74 14.96
C ILE A 609 -19.04 -27.21 15.27
N LEU A 610 -19.95 -28.07 14.79
CA LEU A 610 -19.83 -29.52 14.91
C LEU A 610 -19.29 -30.07 13.59
N PRO A 611 -18.05 -30.60 13.56
CA PRO A 611 -17.57 -31.34 12.39
C PRO A 611 -18.19 -32.74 12.41
N ILE A 612 -19.12 -33.02 11.50
CA ILE A 612 -19.66 -34.38 11.30
C ILE A 612 -18.92 -34.99 10.10
N SER A 613 -18.15 -36.05 10.34
CA SER A 613 -17.46 -36.80 9.28
C SER A 613 -18.16 -38.14 9.07
N TYR A 614 -18.74 -38.38 7.90
CA TYR A 614 -19.25 -39.72 7.55
C TYR A 614 -18.28 -40.43 6.60
N ARG A 615 -17.95 -41.69 6.93
CA ARG A 615 -17.29 -42.62 6.01
C ARG A 615 -18.35 -43.39 5.25
N ILE A 616 -18.35 -43.31 3.92
CA ILE A 616 -19.19 -44.15 3.07
C ILE A 616 -18.60 -45.56 3.08
N GLY A 617 -19.16 -46.44 3.91
CA GLY A 617 -18.82 -47.87 3.94
C GLY A 617 -19.44 -48.59 2.76
N THR A 618 -18.62 -49.29 1.98
CA THR A 618 -19.06 -50.23 0.95
C THR A 618 -19.52 -51.53 1.61
N ASP A 619 -20.72 -51.55 2.18
CA ASP A 619 -21.60 -52.72 2.25
C ASP A 619 -22.90 -52.37 2.98
N GLY A 620 -24.01 -52.66 2.33
CA GLY A 620 -25.35 -52.33 2.79
C GLY A 620 -25.78 -53.22 3.95
N SER A 621 -25.42 -52.84 5.18
CA SER A 621 -26.23 -53.02 6.39
C SER A 621 -25.38 -52.71 7.63
N GLN A 622 -25.52 -51.50 8.19
CA GLN A 622 -25.50 -51.20 9.63
C GLN A 622 -25.43 -49.68 9.82
N ALA A 623 -26.38 -49.13 10.57
CA ALA A 623 -26.34 -47.75 11.04
C ALA A 623 -25.24 -47.62 12.11
N ALA A 624 -24.21 -46.81 11.84
CA ALA A 624 -23.26 -46.39 12.86
C ALA A 624 -23.90 -45.28 13.71
N LYS A 625 -24.02 -45.54 15.02
CA LYS A 625 -24.34 -44.55 16.06
C LYS A 625 -23.04 -43.84 16.46
N GLU A 626 -23.05 -42.51 16.45
CA GLU A 626 -22.21 -41.67 17.31
C GLU A 626 -23.11 -40.59 17.92
N GLU A 627 -22.90 -40.28 19.19
CA GLU A 627 -23.68 -39.36 20.05
C GLU A 627 -23.40 -37.88 19.75
#